data_AF-A0A2N2D7G1-F1
#
_entry.id   AF-A0A2N2D7G1-F1
#
_cell.length_a   1.000
_cell.length_b   1.000
_cell.length_c   1.000
_cell.angle_alpha   90.00
_cell.angle_beta   90.00
_cell.angle_gamma   90.00
#
_symmetry.space_group_name_H-M   'P 1'
#
loop_
_entity.id
_entity.type
_entity.pdbx_description
1 polymer ?
#
loop_
_entity_poly.entity_id
_entity_poly.type
_entity_poly.pdbx_seq_one_letter_code
_entity_poly.pdbx_strand_id
1 'polypeptide(L)'
;MTPLLFISIVAVVLTMLVYWVLNTLEADEKRITRPIRFDFEAAPELALNTAAEFYLARNTIKIQRNDDEYGLVYWNLSRAKWEEICSDCGVSPDMRHIVLRVNEAGEQLQFSDMWVKTIAGQCRFRLQPQKAYYATLGIKRRNRFIPILTSSTIMRQS
;
A
#
# COMPACT_ATOMS: atom_id res chain seq x y z
N MET A 1 -36.75 40.84 -6.04
CA MET A 1 -35.39 40.35 -6.40
C MET A 1 -34.69 39.58 -5.27
N THR A 2 -35.11 39.71 -4.01
CA THR A 2 -34.54 38.99 -2.85
C THR A 2 -34.62 37.45 -2.85
N PRO A 3 -35.70 36.77 -3.29
CA PRO A 3 -35.77 35.30 -3.12
C PRO A 3 -34.84 34.54 -4.07
N LEU A 4 -34.62 35.04 -5.30
CA LEU A 4 -33.68 34.43 -6.25
C LEU A 4 -32.23 34.53 -5.78
N LEU A 5 -31.85 35.65 -5.14
CA LEU A 5 -30.53 35.80 -4.52
C LEU A 5 -30.35 34.82 -3.35
N PHE A 6 -31.36 34.65 -2.50
CA PHE A 6 -31.31 33.69 -1.39
C PHE A 6 -31.12 32.24 -1.90
N ILE A 7 -31.93 31.82 -2.88
CA ILE A 7 -31.82 30.48 -3.49
C ILE A 7 -30.45 30.28 -4.14
N SER A 8 -29.93 31.29 -4.85
CA SER A 8 -28.59 31.23 -5.48
C SER A 8 -27.47 31.08 -4.44
N ILE A 9 -27.51 31.86 -3.35
CA ILE A 9 -26.53 31.77 -2.25
C ILE A 9 -26.58 30.39 -1.59
N VAL A 10 -27.76 29.87 -1.27
CA VAL A 10 -27.93 28.53 -0.68
C VAL A 10 -27.40 27.44 -1.60
N ALA A 11 -27.67 27.53 -2.92
CA ALA A 11 -27.15 26.57 -3.89
C ALA A 11 -25.62 26.58 -3.98
N VAL A 12 -24.97 27.75 -3.95
CA VAL A 12 -23.50 27.88 -3.97
C VAL A 12 -22.88 27.34 -2.68
N VAL A 13 -23.48 27.60 -1.52
CA VAL A 13 -23.01 27.04 -0.24
C VAL A 13 -23.14 25.52 -0.22
N LEU A 14 -24.24 24.97 -0.76
CA LEU A 14 -24.46 23.53 -0.84
C LEU A 14 -23.43 22.83 -1.74
N THR A 15 -23.17 23.38 -2.94
CA THR A 15 -22.18 22.78 -3.86
C THR A 15 -20.75 22.89 -3.32
N MET A 16 -20.41 23.98 -2.62
CA MET A 16 -19.12 24.11 -1.93
C MET A 16 -18.95 23.07 -0.81
N LEU A 17 -20.00 22.80 -0.02
CA LEU A 17 -20.00 21.76 1.00
C LEU A 17 -19.82 20.36 0.41
N VAL A 18 -20.55 20.03 -0.66
CA VAL A 18 -20.41 18.73 -1.35
C VAL A 18 -19.00 18.57 -1.93
N TYR A 19 -18.46 19.61 -2.59
CA TYR A 19 -17.09 19.60 -3.10
C TYR A 19 -16.05 19.39 -1.99
N TRP A 20 -16.22 20.06 -0.85
CA TRP A 20 -15.33 19.89 0.30
C TRP A 20 -15.37 18.47 0.86
N VAL A 21 -16.56 17.89 1.04
CA VAL A 21 -16.74 16.50 1.52
C VAL A 21 -16.08 15.50 0.58
N LEU A 22 -16.30 15.62 -0.73
CA LEU A 22 -15.67 14.75 -1.74
C LEU A 22 -14.13 14.84 -1.68
N ASN A 23 -13.57 16.04 -1.62
CA ASN A 23 -12.12 16.25 -1.51
C ASN A 23 -11.55 15.70 -0.18
N THR A 24 -12.32 15.72 0.93
CA THR A 24 -11.89 15.07 2.18
C THR A 24 -11.94 13.54 2.13
N LEU A 25 -12.86 12.95 1.35
CA LEU A 25 -12.94 11.50 1.15
C LEU A 25 -11.79 10.98 0.29
N GLU A 26 -11.46 11.65 -0.83
CA GLU A 26 -10.30 11.30 -1.67
C GLU A 26 -8.96 11.44 -0.91
N ALA A 27 -8.89 12.35 0.08
CA ALA A 27 -7.73 12.49 0.94
C ALA A 27 -7.57 11.33 1.95
N ASP A 28 -8.67 10.69 2.36
CA ASP A 28 -8.65 9.59 3.33
C ASP A 28 -8.44 8.22 2.67
N GLU A 29 -8.73 8.04 1.38
CA GLU A 29 -8.36 6.82 0.63
C GLU A 29 -6.83 6.61 0.55
N LYS A 30 -6.04 7.67 0.77
CA LYS A 30 -4.57 7.60 0.93
C LYS A 30 -4.12 7.32 2.36
N ARG A 31 -5.03 7.25 3.35
CA ARG A 31 -4.69 6.78 4.69
C ARG A 31 -4.68 5.27 4.75
N ILE A 32 -3.48 4.73 4.49
CA ILE A 32 -3.04 3.41 4.93
C ILE A 32 -3.69 3.08 6.28
N THR A 33 -4.54 2.06 6.29
CA THR A 33 -5.12 1.51 7.52
C THR A 33 -3.99 1.16 8.46
N ARG A 34 -3.77 1.97 9.51
CA ARG A 34 -2.85 1.60 10.59
C ARG A 34 -3.34 0.26 11.15
N PRO A 35 -2.45 -0.73 11.40
CA PRO A 35 -2.86 -1.89 12.16
C PRO A 35 -3.31 -1.40 13.53
N ILE A 36 -4.62 -1.43 13.77
CA ILE A 36 -5.21 -1.14 15.07
C ILE A 36 -4.71 -2.25 15.98
N ARG A 37 -3.92 -1.88 17.00
CA ARG A 37 -3.69 -2.77 18.14
C ARG A 37 -5.00 -2.88 18.90
N PHE A 38 -5.79 -3.87 18.53
CA PHE A 38 -6.85 -4.36 19.38
C PHE A 38 -6.19 -5.17 20.49
N ASP A 39 -5.97 -4.55 21.64
CA ASP A 39 -5.67 -5.24 22.89
C ASP A 39 -6.98 -5.92 23.37
N PHE A 40 -7.38 -6.96 22.64
CA PHE A 40 -8.55 -7.78 22.93
C PHE A 40 -8.11 -8.95 23.80
N GLU A 41 -8.76 -9.16 24.95
CA GLU A 41 -8.69 -10.43 25.69
C GLU A 41 -9.45 -11.52 24.91
N ALA A 42 -8.89 -11.93 23.77
CA ALA A 42 -9.42 -13.00 22.95
C ALA A 42 -8.94 -14.36 23.50
N ALA A 43 -9.87 -15.31 23.60
CA ALA A 43 -9.59 -16.66 24.08
C ALA A 43 -8.42 -17.32 23.29
N PRO A 44 -7.40 -17.89 23.96
CA PRO A 44 -6.19 -18.42 23.30
C PRO A 44 -6.50 -19.43 22.17
N GLU A 45 -7.49 -20.29 22.39
CA GLU A 45 -7.99 -21.28 21.45
C GLU A 45 -8.60 -20.71 20.15
N LEU A 46 -9.11 -19.47 20.14
CA LEU A 46 -9.61 -18.79 18.94
C LEU A 46 -8.53 -17.95 18.23
N ALA A 47 -7.52 -17.51 18.97
CA ALA A 47 -6.36 -16.82 18.40
C ALA A 47 -5.54 -17.76 17.49
N LEU A 48 -5.46 -19.06 17.80
CA LEU A 48 -4.63 -20.03 17.07
C LEU A 48 -4.95 -20.16 15.57
N ASN A 49 -6.18 -19.86 15.14
CA ASN A 49 -6.63 -19.96 13.74
C ASN A 49 -6.74 -18.61 13.01
N THR A 50 -6.73 -17.48 13.75
CA THR A 50 -6.74 -16.13 13.14
C THR A 50 -5.33 -15.54 13.12
N ALA A 51 -4.51 -15.84 14.13
CA ALA A 51 -3.07 -15.68 14.12
C ALA A 51 -2.39 -16.88 13.43
N ALA A 52 -2.81 -17.17 12.19
CA ALA A 52 -1.83 -17.54 11.18
C ALA A 52 -0.92 -16.32 10.97
N GLU A 53 -0.01 -16.08 11.93
CA GLU A 53 1.13 -15.20 11.73
C GLU A 53 1.80 -15.69 10.45
N PHE A 54 1.61 -14.93 9.37
CA PHE A 54 2.32 -15.17 8.12
C PHE A 54 3.78 -14.91 8.41
N TYR A 55 4.49 -15.97 8.83
CA TYR A 55 5.90 -16.02 9.15
C TYR A 55 6.69 -15.79 7.86
N LEU A 56 6.70 -14.53 7.44
CA LEU A 56 7.43 -14.10 6.27
C LEU A 56 8.89 -14.11 6.67
N ALA A 57 9.63 -15.07 6.10
CA ALA A 57 11.05 -15.24 6.35
C ALA A 57 11.82 -13.92 6.20
N ARG A 58 12.87 -13.74 6.99
CA ARG A 58 13.70 -12.52 6.92
C ARG A 58 14.22 -12.33 5.50
N ASN A 59 14.28 -11.07 5.07
CA ASN A 59 14.68 -10.67 3.72
C ASN A 59 13.80 -11.26 2.61
N THR A 60 12.48 -11.35 2.84
CA THR A 60 11.50 -11.88 1.88
C THR A 60 10.38 -10.88 1.63
N ILE A 61 9.80 -10.94 0.43
CA ILE A 61 8.56 -10.28 0.04
C ILE A 61 7.63 -11.33 -0.58
N LYS A 62 6.35 -11.31 -0.23
CA LYS A 62 5.33 -12.21 -0.78
C LYS A 62 4.11 -11.40 -1.19
N ILE A 63 3.51 -11.79 -2.30
CA ILE A 63 2.24 -11.26 -2.78
C ILE A 63 1.21 -12.40 -2.77
N GLN A 64 -0.01 -12.12 -2.34
CA GLN A 64 -1.09 -13.09 -2.21
C GLN A 64 -2.42 -12.43 -2.61
N ARG A 65 -3.37 -13.21 -3.14
CA ARG A 65 -4.75 -12.74 -3.30
C ARG A 65 -5.44 -12.85 -1.94
N ASN A 66 -6.06 -11.76 -1.47
CA ASN A 66 -6.90 -11.79 -0.28
C ASN A 66 -8.35 -12.11 -0.67
N ASP A 67 -8.84 -11.40 -1.68
CA ASP A 67 -10.16 -11.52 -2.29
C ASP A 67 -10.00 -11.46 -3.82
N ASP A 68 -11.07 -11.70 -4.58
CA ASP A 68 -11.03 -11.57 -6.04
C ASP A 68 -10.65 -10.17 -6.52
N GLU A 69 -11.04 -9.12 -5.78
CA GLU A 69 -10.70 -7.74 -6.12
C GLU A 69 -9.39 -7.23 -5.51
N TYR A 70 -8.77 -7.94 -4.56
CA TYR A 70 -7.70 -7.38 -3.74
C TYR A 70 -6.51 -8.31 -3.52
N GLY A 71 -5.33 -7.77 -3.77
CA GLY A 71 -4.06 -8.38 -3.42
C GLY A 71 -3.52 -7.80 -2.11
N LEU A 72 -2.74 -8.61 -1.41
CA LEU A 72 -1.99 -8.20 -0.22
C LEU A 72 -0.51 -8.52 -0.46
N VAL A 73 0.34 -7.51 -0.25
CA VAL A 73 1.79 -7.64 -0.25
C VAL A 73 2.28 -7.62 1.18
N TYR A 74 3.14 -8.56 1.54
CA TYR A 74 3.86 -8.62 2.80
C TYR A 74 5.35 -8.49 2.52
N TRP A 75 6.08 -7.70 3.31
CA TRP A 75 7.54 -7.62 3.25
C TRP A 75 8.17 -7.66 4.64
N ASN A 76 9.35 -8.27 4.71
CA ASN A 76 10.17 -8.36 5.91
C ASN A 76 11.64 -8.26 5.49
N LEU A 77 12.20 -7.07 5.52
CA LEU A 77 13.62 -6.80 5.29
C LEU A 77 14.33 -6.63 6.64
N SER A 78 15.41 -7.37 6.85
CA SER A 78 16.21 -7.22 8.08
C SER A 78 16.98 -5.90 8.07
N ARG A 79 17.14 -5.29 9.26
CA ARG A 79 17.87 -4.03 9.42
C ARG A 79 19.32 -4.12 8.92
N ALA A 80 20.01 -5.22 9.20
CA ALA A 80 21.37 -5.46 8.74
C ALA A 80 21.46 -5.41 7.20
N LYS A 81 20.58 -6.13 6.48
CA LYS A 81 20.55 -6.12 5.01
C LYS A 81 20.14 -4.75 4.44
N TRP A 82 19.29 -4.00 5.16
CA TRP A 82 18.97 -2.61 4.79
C TRP A 82 20.21 -1.70 4.88
N GLU A 83 20.93 -1.75 5.99
CA GLU A 83 22.12 -0.92 6.24
C GLU A 83 23.29 -1.29 5.30
N GLU A 84 23.49 -2.60 5.05
CA GLU A 84 24.41 -3.16 4.04
C GLU A 84 24.15 -2.57 2.64
N ILE A 85 22.92 -2.74 2.12
CA ILE A 85 22.57 -2.27 0.77
C ILE A 85 22.61 -0.74 0.68
N CYS A 86 22.26 -0.02 1.74
CA CYS A 86 22.41 1.43 1.80
C CYS A 86 23.87 1.85 1.68
N SER A 87 24.79 1.16 2.39
CA SER A 87 26.23 1.35 2.27
C SER A 87 26.71 1.11 0.83
N ASP A 88 26.38 -0.04 0.24
CA ASP A 88 26.78 -0.42 -1.13
C ASP A 88 26.26 0.56 -2.19
N CYS A 89 25.06 1.11 -1.99
CA CYS A 89 24.46 2.09 -2.90
C CYS A 89 24.94 3.53 -2.66
N GLY A 90 25.76 3.80 -1.64
CA GLY A 90 26.17 5.15 -1.24
C GLY A 90 24.97 6.02 -0.82
N VAL A 91 24.03 5.46 -0.08
CA VAL A 91 22.80 6.12 0.40
C VAL A 91 22.72 6.03 1.92
N SER A 92 22.28 7.09 2.59
CA SER A 92 21.98 7.01 4.02
C SER A 92 20.81 6.04 4.28
N PRO A 93 20.85 5.23 5.36
CA PRO A 93 19.78 4.26 5.70
C PRO A 93 18.51 4.93 6.26
N ASP A 94 17.96 5.89 5.52
CA ASP A 94 16.70 6.57 5.81
C ASP A 94 15.51 5.80 5.22
N MET A 95 14.63 5.31 6.09
CA MET A 95 13.43 4.57 5.71
C MET A 95 12.49 5.36 4.79
N ARG A 96 12.58 6.70 4.76
CA ARG A 96 11.81 7.54 3.82
C ARG A 96 12.06 7.21 2.35
N HIS A 97 13.19 6.59 2.01
CA HIS A 97 13.52 6.17 0.64
C HIS A 97 13.00 4.78 0.27
N ILE A 98 12.41 4.02 1.21
CA ILE A 98 11.85 2.70 0.96
C ILE A 98 10.53 2.83 0.20
N VAL A 99 10.50 2.25 -1.00
CA VAL A 99 9.34 2.20 -1.89
C VAL A 99 9.01 0.75 -2.20
N LEU A 100 7.73 0.43 -2.08
CA LEU A 100 7.12 -0.78 -2.61
C LEU A 100 6.57 -0.46 -4.01
N ARG A 101 7.15 -1.08 -5.03
CA ARG A 101 6.63 -1.03 -6.40
C ARG A 101 5.77 -2.25 -6.67
N VAL A 102 4.51 -2.06 -7.04
CA VAL A 102 3.69 -3.13 -7.63
C VAL A 102 3.72 -2.96 -9.14
N ASN A 103 4.18 -3.98 -9.84
CA ASN A 103 4.26 -4.02 -11.29
C ASN A 103 3.08 -4.84 -11.82
N GLU A 104 2.47 -4.34 -12.88
CA GLU A 104 1.38 -4.96 -13.61
C GLU A 104 1.92 -5.43 -14.96
N ALA A 105 1.92 -6.74 -15.16
CA ALA A 105 2.30 -7.42 -16.38
C ALA A 105 1.03 -7.71 -17.21
N GLY A 106 0.98 -7.04 -18.36
CA GLY A 106 -0.02 -7.15 -19.42
C GLY A 106 0.59 -6.65 -20.73
N GLU A 107 -0.20 -6.12 -21.66
CA GLU A 107 0.30 -5.59 -22.95
C GLU A 107 1.31 -4.44 -22.79
N GLN A 108 1.17 -3.63 -21.74
CA GLN A 108 2.10 -2.59 -21.38
C GLN A 108 2.52 -2.77 -19.91
N LEU A 109 3.83 -2.74 -19.64
CA LEU A 109 4.35 -2.87 -18.28
C LEU A 109 4.06 -1.58 -17.49
N GLN A 110 3.02 -1.62 -16.65
CA GLN A 110 2.67 -0.51 -15.76
C GLN A 110 3.19 -0.78 -14.34
N PHE A 111 3.42 0.28 -13.56
CA PHE A 111 3.83 0.13 -12.17
C PHE A 111 3.28 1.25 -11.28
N SER A 112 3.01 0.93 -10.02
CA SER A 112 2.59 1.86 -8.98
C SER A 112 3.63 1.85 -7.84
N ASP A 113 4.11 3.04 -7.46
CA ASP A 113 5.11 3.24 -6.41
C ASP A 113 4.46 3.73 -5.10
N MET A 114 4.57 2.93 -4.04
CA MET A 114 4.03 3.22 -2.71
C MET A 114 5.14 3.45 -1.70
N TRP A 115 5.13 4.61 -1.04
CA TRP A 115 6.14 5.00 -0.03
C TRP A 115 5.82 4.38 1.33
N VAL A 116 6.31 3.16 1.57
CA VAL A 116 5.95 2.37 2.75
C VAL A 116 6.62 2.81 4.05
N LYS A 117 7.81 3.44 3.97
CA LYS A 117 8.56 4.00 5.11
C LYS A 117 8.90 3.01 6.24
N THR A 118 8.77 1.70 6.02
CA THR A 118 9.10 0.65 6.99
C THR A 118 9.83 -0.50 6.30
N ILE A 119 10.77 -1.13 7.02
CA ILE A 119 11.49 -2.32 6.54
C ILE A 119 10.66 -3.62 6.64
N ALA A 120 9.59 -3.62 7.43
CA ALA A 120 8.63 -4.72 7.50
C ALA A 120 7.20 -4.18 7.56
N GLY A 121 6.24 -4.93 7.00
CA GLY A 121 4.84 -4.53 6.98
C GLY A 121 4.00 -5.27 5.93
N GLN A 122 2.79 -4.76 5.75
CA GLN A 122 1.84 -5.26 4.75
C GLN A 122 1.11 -4.10 4.06
N CYS A 123 0.63 -4.32 2.84
CA CYS A 123 -0.11 -3.35 2.04
C CYS A 123 -1.17 -4.05 1.19
N ARG A 124 -2.39 -3.52 1.17
CA ARG A 124 -3.51 -3.98 0.32
C ARG A 124 -3.58 -3.12 -0.93
N PHE A 125 -3.80 -3.73 -2.09
CA PHE A 125 -3.96 -3.05 -3.37
C PHE A 125 -5.05 -3.74 -4.21
N ARG A 126 -5.64 -3.03 -5.18
CA ARG A 126 -6.71 -3.57 -6.03
C ARG A 126 -6.13 -4.36 -7.22
N LEU A 127 -6.72 -5.51 -7.52
CA LEU A 127 -6.39 -6.36 -8.67
C LEU A 127 -7.36 -6.10 -9.81
N GLN A 128 -6.85 -5.73 -10.98
CA GLN A 128 -7.66 -5.73 -12.21
C GLN A 128 -7.74 -7.16 -12.78
N PRO A 129 -8.85 -7.54 -13.44
CA PRO A 129 -8.99 -8.86 -14.04
C PRO A 129 -7.97 -9.09 -15.18
N GLN A 130 -7.63 -10.37 -15.39
CA GLN A 130 -6.74 -10.85 -16.47
C GLN A 130 -5.32 -10.28 -16.48
N LYS A 131 -4.86 -9.66 -15.39
CA LYS A 131 -3.56 -9.00 -15.28
C LYS A 131 -2.67 -9.67 -14.24
N ALA A 132 -1.40 -9.87 -14.59
CA ALA A 132 -0.42 -10.46 -13.70
C ALA A 132 0.26 -9.38 -12.84
N TYR A 133 0.49 -9.66 -11.56
CA TYR A 133 1.04 -8.73 -10.59
C TYR A 133 2.23 -9.34 -9.86
N TYR A 134 3.30 -8.57 -9.72
CA TYR A 134 4.42 -8.88 -8.83
C TYR A 134 4.89 -7.61 -8.12
N ALA A 135 5.37 -7.77 -6.88
CA ALA A 135 5.80 -6.68 -6.03
C ALA A 135 7.33 -6.65 -5.92
N THR A 136 7.89 -5.46 -5.79
CA THR A 136 9.33 -5.22 -5.62
C THR A 136 9.54 -4.18 -4.53
N LEU A 137 10.18 -4.56 -3.42
CA LEU A 137 10.65 -3.61 -2.41
C LEU A 137 12.01 -3.07 -2.85
N GLY A 138 12.22 -1.76 -2.78
CA GLY A 138 13.46 -1.13 -3.21
C GLY A 138 13.69 0.28 -2.67
N ILE A 139 14.82 0.87 -3.05
CA ILE A 139 15.18 2.26 -2.74
C ILE A 139 14.81 3.13 -3.95
N LYS A 140 14.02 4.19 -3.74
CA LYS A 140 13.78 5.21 -4.77
C LYS A 140 14.55 6.49 -4.45
N ARG A 141 15.50 6.87 -5.32
CA ARG A 141 16.30 8.09 -5.19
C ARG A 141 16.25 8.89 -6.49
N ARG A 142 15.70 10.10 -6.43
CA ARG A 142 15.45 10.97 -7.60
C ARG A 142 14.67 10.18 -8.67
N ASN A 143 15.28 9.89 -9.82
CA ASN A 143 14.67 9.16 -10.93
C ASN A 143 15.10 7.67 -11.03
N ARG A 144 15.88 7.14 -10.07
CA ARG A 144 16.33 5.74 -10.08
C ARG A 144 15.62 4.94 -8.97
N PHE A 145 15.13 3.76 -9.35
CA PHE A 145 14.66 2.73 -8.44
C PHE A 145 15.69 1.61 -8.39
N ILE A 146 16.07 1.18 -7.19
CA ILE A 146 17.02 0.11 -6.93
C ILE A 146 16.24 -1.03 -6.25
N PRO A 147 15.95 -2.15 -6.95
CA PRO A 147 15.22 -3.27 -6.37
C PRO A 147 16.08 -4.00 -5.33
N ILE A 148 15.46 -4.41 -4.21
CA ILE A 148 16.09 -5.19 -3.14
C ILE A 148 15.48 -6.58 -3.04
N LEU A 149 14.15 -6.66 -2.95
CA LEU A 149 13.38 -7.91 -2.86
C LEU A 149 12.31 -7.91 -3.95
N THR A 150 12.13 -9.03 -4.64
CA THR A 150 11.08 -9.21 -5.66
C THR A 150 10.23 -10.44 -5.30
N SER A 151 8.91 -10.33 -5.41
CA SER A 151 7.99 -11.44 -5.13
C SER A 151 7.82 -12.35 -6.33
N SER A 152 7.23 -13.53 -6.09
CA SER A 152 6.56 -14.29 -7.15
C SER A 152 5.41 -13.49 -7.79
N THR A 153 4.96 -13.93 -8.97
CA THR A 153 3.83 -13.35 -9.70
C THR A 153 2.50 -14.03 -9.33
N ILE A 154 1.40 -13.27 -9.29
CA ILE A 154 0.01 -13.74 -9.16
C ILE A 154 -0.86 -13.15 -10.30
N MET A 155 -1.99 -13.77 -10.70
CA MET A 155 -2.69 -13.39 -11.96
C MET A 155 -4.18 -12.98 -11.90
N ARG A 156 -4.91 -13.30 -10.81
CA ARG A 156 -6.39 -13.38 -10.81
C ARG A 156 -6.92 -14.21 -11.99
N GLN A 157 -7.06 -15.52 -11.77
CA GLN A 157 -7.85 -16.37 -12.67
C GLN A 157 -9.31 -15.86 -12.68
N SER A 158 -9.93 -15.92 -13.84
CA SER A 158 -11.32 -15.51 -14.11
C SER A 158 -12.34 -16.38 -13.40
#